data_AF-A0A917E1J4-F1
#
_entry.id   AF-A0A917E1J4-F1
#
_cell.length_a   1.000
_cell.length_b   1.000
_cell.length_c   1.000
_cell.angle_alpha   90.00
_cell.angle_beta   90.00
_cell.angle_gamma   90.00
#
_symmetry.space_group_name_H-M   'P 1'
#
loop_
_entity.id
_entity.type
_entity.pdbx_description
1 polymer ?
#
loop_
_entity_poly.entity_id
_entity_poly.type
_entity_poly.pdbx_seq_one_letter_code
_entity_poly.pdbx_strand_id
1 'polypeptide(L)'
;MNNSILDKYCIVTIGYAVSRIGQVKKVTPRTVHVDWGAKTMIYMNKDFKWIPLDKEEVEAKYRKSKFTPESLKRAEDLGMEIR
;
A
#
# COMPACT_ATOMS: atom_id res chain seq x y z
N MET A 1 18.61 -7.35 6.86
CA MET A 1 17.68 -6.32 7.37
C MET A 1 16.68 -6.01 6.26
N ASN A 2 15.37 -6.18 6.49
CA ASN A 2 14.31 -5.95 5.49
C ASN A 2 14.07 -4.43 5.24
N ASN A 3 15.12 -3.68 4.88
CA ASN A 3 14.96 -2.29 4.44
C ASN A 3 14.32 -2.18 3.05
N SER A 4 14.22 -3.30 2.31
CA SER A 4 13.70 -3.35 0.95
C SER A 4 12.21 -3.03 0.80
N ILE A 5 11.49 -2.79 1.90
CA ILE A 5 10.05 -2.49 1.86
C ILE A 5 9.72 -1.03 2.22
N LEU A 6 10.73 -0.24 2.58
CA LEU A 6 10.54 1.20 2.83
C LEU A 6 10.10 1.88 1.53
N ASP A 7 9.18 2.85 1.64
CA ASP A 7 8.57 3.59 0.53
C ASP A 7 7.73 2.75 -0.45
N LYS A 8 7.63 1.44 -0.25
CA LYS A 8 6.72 0.57 -1.00
C LYS A 8 5.27 0.72 -0.54
N TYR A 9 4.37 0.22 -1.37
CA TYR A 9 2.92 0.30 -1.18
C TYR A 9 2.33 -1.05 -0.74
N CYS A 10 1.29 -0.98 0.07
CA CYS A 10 0.52 -2.12 0.54
C CYS A 10 -0.93 -1.94 0.11
N ILE A 11 -1.53 -2.98 -0.47
CA ILE A 11 -2.88 -2.91 -1.01
C ILE A 11 -3.79 -3.84 -0.21
N VAL A 12 -4.94 -3.34 0.22
CA VAL A 12 -6.04 -4.18 0.74
C VAL A 12 -7.10 -4.31 -0.33
N THR A 13 -7.42 -5.55 -0.67
CA THR A 13 -8.53 -5.87 -1.57
C THR A 13 -9.69 -6.48 -0.80
N ILE A 14 -10.92 -6.07 -1.12
CA ILE A 14 -12.16 -6.70 -0.65
C ILE A 14 -12.82 -7.34 -1.88
N GLY A 15 -12.87 -8.68 -1.89
CA GLY A 15 -13.24 -9.42 -3.08
C GLY A 15 -12.28 -9.10 -4.24
N TYR A 16 -12.83 -8.57 -5.32
CA TYR A 16 -12.05 -8.18 -6.51
C TYR A 16 -11.66 -6.70 -6.55
N ALA A 17 -12.05 -5.89 -5.56
CA ALA A 17 -11.83 -4.44 -5.57
C ALA A 17 -10.70 -4.04 -4.62
N VAL A 18 -9.86 -3.10 -5.04
CA VAL A 18 -8.91 -2.37 -4.19
C VAL A 18 -9.71 -1.42 -3.30
N SER A 19 -9.61 -1.66 -2.00
CA SER A 19 -10.35 -0.92 -0.97
C SER A 19 -9.48 0.03 -0.17
N ARG A 20 -8.20 -0.25 0.02
CA ARG A 20 -7.27 0.66 0.72
C ARG A 20 -5.87 0.55 0.15
N ILE A 21 -5.15 1.67 0.16
CA ILE A 21 -3.76 1.78 -0.27
C ILE A 21 -2.97 2.40 0.88
N GLY A 22 -1.92 1.71 1.30
CA GLY A 22 -1.01 2.11 2.35
C GLY A 22 0.39 2.31 1.80
N GLN A 23 1.14 3.25 2.37
CA GLN A 23 2.56 3.44 2.05
C GLN A 23 3.41 3.11 3.27
N VAL A 24 4.45 2.32 3.11
CA VAL A 24 5.40 2.02 4.19
C VAL A 24 6.26 3.24 4.44
N LYS A 25 6.04 3.93 5.56
CA LYS A 25 6.79 5.15 5.93
C LYS A 25 8.02 4.87 6.79
N LYS A 26 8.00 3.79 7.56
CA LYS A 26 9.10 3.45 8.46
C LYS A 26 9.19 1.94 8.67
N VAL A 27 10.40 1.44 8.57
CA VAL A 27 10.72 0.04 8.89
C VAL A 27 11.74 0.04 10.02
N THR A 28 11.46 -0.77 11.02
CA THR A 28 12.34 -1.03 12.15
C THR A 28 12.56 -2.55 12.26
N PRO A 29 13.57 -3.03 13.02
CA PRO A 29 13.79 -4.46 13.14
C PRO A 29 12.56 -5.24 13.61
N ARG A 30 11.74 -4.63 14.49
CA ARG A 30 10.55 -5.28 15.09
C ARG A 30 9.22 -4.87 14.47
N THR A 31 9.13 -3.70 13.84
CA THR A 31 7.85 -3.13 13.38
C THR A 31 7.93 -2.48 12.00
N VAL A 32 6.82 -2.51 11.29
CA VAL A 32 6.59 -1.85 10.01
C VAL A 32 5.44 -0.86 10.16
N HIS A 33 5.66 0.39 9.81
CA HIS A 33 4.68 1.48 9.93
C HIS A 33 4.13 1.77 8.55
N VAL A 34 2.84 1.55 8.37
CA VAL A 34 2.15 1.74 7.09
C VAL A 34 1.14 2.88 7.25
N ASP A 35 1.31 3.91 6.45
CA ASP A 35 0.40 5.04 6.35
C ASP A 35 -0.75 4.72 5.38
N TRP A 36 -1.95 4.53 5.91
CA TRP A 36 -3.16 4.28 5.13
C TRP A 36 -3.93 5.57 4.77
N GLY A 37 -3.30 6.74 4.90
CA GLY A 37 -3.89 8.05 4.63
C GLY A 37 -4.78 8.57 5.76
N ALA A 38 -5.67 7.74 6.29
CA ALA A 38 -6.51 8.10 7.45
C ALA A 38 -5.77 7.92 8.79
N LYS A 39 -4.86 6.94 8.86
CA LYS A 39 -4.04 6.64 10.04
C LYS A 39 -2.82 5.81 9.67
N THR A 40 -1.74 5.99 10.42
CA THR A 40 -0.59 5.10 10.38
C THR A 40 -0.84 3.88 11.27
N MET A 41 -0.71 2.68 10.72
CA MET A 41 -0.81 1.43 11.46
C MET A 41 0.57 0.80 11.64
N ILE A 42 0.82 0.26 12.82
CA ILE A 42 2.08 -0.38 13.19
C ILE A 42 1.86 -1.89 13.22
N TYR A 43 2.60 -2.61 12.39
CA TYR A 43 2.58 -4.06 12.31
C TYR A 43 3.88 -4.62 12.88
N MET A 44 3.85 -5.80 13.49
CA MET A 44 5.09 -6.51 13.83
C MET A 44 5.70 -7.09 12.55
N ASN A 45 7.03 -7.03 12.43
CA ASN A 45 7.75 -7.50 11.24
C ASN A 45 7.48 -8.99 10.95
N LYS A 46 7.42 -9.81 12.01
CA LYS A 46 7.09 -11.24 11.94
C LYS A 46 5.66 -11.54 11.43
N ASP A 47 4.74 -10.59 11.60
CA ASP A 47 3.32 -10.73 11.26
C ASP A 47 2.94 -9.90 10.02
N PHE A 48 3.92 -9.30 9.36
CA PHE A 48 3.70 -8.45 8.20
C PHE A 48 3.44 -9.30 6.96
N LYS A 49 2.15 -9.45 6.61
CA LYS A 49 1.69 -10.31 5.49
C LYS A 49 1.45 -9.56 4.18
N TRP A 50 1.65 -8.24 4.16
CA TRP A 50 1.42 -7.45 2.97
C TRP A 50 2.56 -7.65 1.99
N ILE A 51 2.22 -7.83 0.71
CA ILE A 51 3.20 -7.85 -0.37
C ILE A 51 3.50 -6.38 -0.69
N PRO A 52 4.72 -5.90 -0.42
CA PRO A 52 5.09 -4.53 -0.68
C PRO A 52 5.36 -4.37 -2.17
N LEU A 53 4.58 -3.51 -2.83
CA LEU A 53 4.63 -3.27 -4.26
C LEU A 53 5.24 -1.90 -4.55
N ASP A 54 6.02 -1.80 -5.62
CA ASP A 54 6.44 -0.51 -6.14
C ASP A 54 5.29 0.19 -6.88
N LYS A 55 5.44 1.49 -7.09
CA LYS A 55 4.42 2.31 -7.78
C LYS A 55 4.02 1.70 -9.13
N GLU A 56 5.02 1.34 -9.92
CA GLU A 56 4.86 0.76 -11.26
C GLU A 56 4.16 -0.61 -11.20
N GLU A 57 4.43 -1.40 -10.16
CA GLU A 57 3.77 -2.69 -9.96
C GLU A 57 2.29 -2.51 -9.61
N VAL A 58 1.95 -1.50 -8.80
CA VAL A 58 0.54 -1.21 -8.47
C VAL A 58 -0.22 -0.78 -9.74
N GLU A 59 0.37 0.09 -10.55
CA GLU A 59 -0.20 0.57 -11.80
C GLU A 59 -0.37 -0.55 -12.84
N ALA A 60 0.61 -1.46 -12.95
CA ALA A 60 0.53 -2.58 -13.88
C ALA A 60 -0.48 -3.66 -13.42
N LYS A 61 -0.55 -3.91 -12.11
CA LYS A 61 -1.32 -5.03 -11.54
C LYS A 61 -2.80 -4.71 -11.40
N TYR A 62 -3.16 -3.48 -11.08
CA TYR A 62 -4.54 -3.10 -10.79
C TYR A 62 -5.06 -2.08 -11.80
N ARG A 63 -6.09 -2.45 -12.55
CA ARG A 63 -6.81 -1.54 -13.45
C ARG A 63 -7.66 -0.55 -12.66
N LYS A 64 -7.89 0.65 -13.19
CA LYS A 64 -8.76 1.68 -12.58
C LYS A 64 -10.13 1.15 -12.12
N SER A 65 -10.75 0.26 -12.89
CA SER A 65 -12.05 -0.35 -12.57
C SER A 65 -12.08 -1.17 -11.28
N LYS A 66 -10.91 -1.51 -10.73
CA LYS A 66 -10.78 -2.26 -9.48
C LYS A 66 -10.77 -1.33 -8.27
N PHE A 67 -10.54 -0.02 -8.42
CA PHE A 67 -10.43 0.90 -7.30
C PHE A 67 -11.80 1.45 -6.91
N THR A 68 -12.08 1.47 -5.61
CA THR A 68 -13.17 2.31 -5.09
C THR A 68 -12.84 3.79 -5.27
N PRO A 69 -13.83 4.70 -5.31
CA PRO A 69 -13.56 6.14 -5.46
C PRO A 69 -12.58 6.68 -4.41
N GLU A 70 -12.69 6.21 -3.16
CA GLU A 70 -11.79 6.58 -2.08
C GLU A 70 -10.36 6.08 -2.29
N SER A 71 -10.22 4.83 -2.77
CA SER A 71 -8.91 4.24 -3.03
C SER A 71 -8.23 4.89 -4.24
N LEU A 72 -9.02 5.25 -5.25
CA LEU A 72 -8.51 5.93 -6.44
C LEU A 72 -7.98 7.32 -6.06
N LYS A 73 -8.75 8.09 -5.29
CA LYS A 73 -8.31 9.39 -4.77
C LYS A 73 -7.00 9.26 -3.97
N ARG A 74 -6.91 8.23 -3.12
CA ARG A 74 -5.67 7.96 -2.37
C ARG A 74 -4.50 7.59 -3.28
N ALA A 75 -4.74 6.82 -4.34
CA ALA A 75 -3.71 6.50 -5.33
C ALA A 75 -3.18 7.79 -5.99
N GLU A 76 -4.08 8.70 -6.36
CA GLU A 76 -3.76 10.02 -6.93
C GLU A 76 -2.97 10.89 -5.93
N ASP A 77 -3.36 10.94 -4.65
CA ASP A 77 -2.63 11.63 -3.57
C ASP A 77 -1.22 11.06 -3.36
N LEU A 78 -1.03 9.77 -3.64
CA LEU A 78 0.28 9.09 -3.61
C LEU A 78 1.05 9.24 -4.93
N GLY A 79 0.51 9.99 -5.88
CA GLY A 79 1.09 10.27 -7.19
C GLY A 79 0.99 9.13 -8.19
N MET A 80 0.17 8.10 -7.94
CA MET A 80 -0.04 6.96 -8.85
C MET A 80 -0.96 7.35 -10.01
N GLU A 81 -0.60 6.95 -11.23
CA GLU A 81 -1.38 7.18 -12.43
C GLU A 81 -2.09 5.90 -12.86
N ILE A 82 -3.18 5.56 -12.15
CA ILE A 82 -3.96 4.36 -12.45
C ILE A 82 -4.79 4.57 -13.73
N ARG A 83 -4.47 3.82 -14.79
CA ARG A 83 -5.16 3.85 -16.08
C ARG A 83 -6.28 2.81 -16.19
#